data_AF-A0A7L3IQT5-F1
#
_entry.id   AF-A0A7L3IQT5-F1
#
_cell.length_a   1.000
_cell.length_b   1.000
_cell.length_c   1.000
_cell.angle_alpha   90.00
_cell.angle_beta   90.00
_cell.angle_gamma   90.00
#
_symmetry.space_group_name_H-M   'P 1'
#
loop_
_entity.id
_entity.type
_entity.pdbx_description
1 polymer ?
#
loop_
_entity_poly.entity_id
_entity_poly.type
_entity_poly.pdbx_seq_one_letter_code
_entity_poly.pdbx_strand_id
1 'polypeptide(L)'
;QYSPESVAGADGELDPTEITFPGCSCRSSSCSAAQCPCLRRGDNYSGLCLRPAEQQEQHFSRPVFECNSLCQCGPRCQNRLVQRGLRLRLQVFRSARKGWGVRTLQPIPEGGFVCEYAGEVLGFAEAQRRAQAQTAQDPNYIIAVREHLHDGRVMETFVDPTRIGNVGRFLNHSCEPNLFMVPVRVDSMVPRLALFAATDISAGEELSYDYSGRFRNLPGTSREHKPLQEENVLRKPCYCGSRTCASFLPWDSSLFSTP
;
A
#
# COMPACT_ATOMS: atom_id res chain seq x y z
N GLN A 1 -17.26 -5.54 -7.33
CA GLN A 1 -16.59 -6.49 -8.24
C GLN A 1 -15.22 -6.83 -7.67
N TYR A 2 -14.77 -8.09 -7.77
CA TYR A 2 -13.41 -8.46 -7.36
C TYR A 2 -12.44 -8.28 -8.53
N SER A 3 -11.29 -7.65 -8.28
CA SER A 3 -10.14 -7.64 -9.18
C SER A 3 -8.89 -7.98 -8.38
N PRO A 4 -7.97 -8.84 -8.85
CA PRO A 4 -6.73 -9.12 -8.13
C PRO A 4 -5.73 -7.95 -8.17
N GLU A 5 -5.81 -7.12 -9.21
CA GLU A 5 -4.89 -6.03 -9.52
C GLU A 5 -5.66 -4.71 -9.68
N SER A 6 -4.95 -3.59 -9.64
CA SER A 6 -5.55 -2.27 -9.85
C SER A 6 -5.98 -2.09 -11.30
N VAL A 7 -7.05 -1.34 -11.51
CA VAL A 7 -7.64 -1.05 -12.83
C VAL A 7 -7.73 0.46 -13.03
N ALA A 8 -7.81 0.92 -14.28
CA ALA A 8 -8.06 2.32 -14.56
C ALA A 8 -9.40 2.76 -13.94
N GLY A 9 -9.42 3.96 -13.36
CA GLY A 9 -10.63 4.59 -12.84
C GLY A 9 -11.60 5.01 -13.93
N ALA A 10 -12.81 5.39 -13.52
CA ALA A 10 -13.86 5.86 -14.42
C ALA A 10 -13.51 7.16 -15.16
N ASP A 11 -12.57 7.94 -14.64
CA ASP A 11 -12.03 9.16 -15.23
C ASP A 11 -10.95 8.88 -16.28
N GLY A 12 -10.31 7.71 -16.26
CA GLY A 12 -9.34 7.27 -17.25
C GLY A 12 -8.05 8.10 -17.29
N GLU A 13 -7.77 8.93 -16.28
CA GLU A 13 -6.57 9.78 -16.26
C GLU A 13 -5.28 8.98 -16.10
N LEU A 14 -5.34 7.83 -15.41
CA LEU A 14 -4.19 6.98 -15.13
C LEU A 14 -4.49 5.54 -15.51
N ASP A 15 -3.63 4.96 -16.34
CA ASP A 15 -3.68 3.54 -16.68
C ASP A 15 -2.58 2.77 -15.92
N PRO A 16 -2.94 1.98 -14.88
CA PRO A 16 -1.96 1.18 -14.14
C PRO A 16 -1.34 0.03 -14.97
N THR A 17 -1.87 -0.24 -16.16
CA THR A 17 -1.37 -1.29 -17.07
C THR A 17 -0.39 -0.75 -18.11
N GLU A 18 -0.24 0.58 -18.22
CA GLU A 18 0.72 1.20 -19.14
C GLU A 18 2.16 0.82 -18.76
N ILE A 19 2.90 0.24 -19.71
CA ILE A 19 4.30 -0.13 -19.50
C ILE A 19 5.18 1.11 -19.64
N THR A 20 5.74 1.60 -18.53
CA THR A 20 6.61 2.78 -18.51
C THR A 20 8.10 2.44 -18.41
N PHE A 21 8.45 1.31 -17.77
CA PHE A 21 9.85 0.96 -17.51
C PHE A 21 10.44 0.01 -18.56
N PRO A 22 11.68 0.25 -19.05
CA PRO A 22 12.28 -0.53 -20.12
C PRO A 22 12.73 -1.95 -19.72
N GLY A 23 12.68 -2.28 -18.43
CA GLY A 23 13.14 -3.56 -17.90
C GLY A 23 14.68 -3.70 -17.87
N CYS A 24 15.16 -4.94 -17.75
CA CYS A 24 16.59 -5.29 -17.72
C CYS A 24 16.94 -6.30 -18.81
N SER A 25 18.20 -6.30 -19.24
CA SER A 25 18.75 -7.27 -20.20
C SER A 25 19.43 -8.48 -19.55
N CYS A 26 19.25 -8.68 -18.24
CA CYS A 26 19.83 -9.81 -17.52
C CYS A 26 19.26 -11.13 -18.05
N ARG A 27 20.12 -12.09 -18.42
CA ARG A 27 19.72 -13.42 -18.93
C ARG A 27 19.80 -14.52 -17.87
N SER A 28 20.12 -14.16 -16.63
CA SER A 28 20.19 -15.10 -15.51
C SER A 28 18.78 -15.56 -15.08
N SER A 29 18.73 -16.69 -14.37
CA SER A 29 17.50 -17.20 -13.75
C SER A 29 16.96 -16.24 -12.67
N SER A 30 17.85 -15.51 -12.01
CA SER A 30 17.52 -14.45 -11.05
C SER A 30 18.50 -13.29 -11.14
N CYS A 31 17.97 -12.07 -11.03
CA CYS A 31 18.75 -10.84 -10.94
C CYS A 31 19.36 -10.67 -9.55
N SER A 32 20.48 -9.95 -9.48
CA SER A 32 21.13 -9.51 -8.24
C SER A 32 21.48 -8.02 -8.32
N ALA A 33 21.60 -7.37 -7.17
CA ALA A 33 21.97 -5.96 -7.06
C ALA A 33 23.26 -5.57 -7.78
N ALA A 34 24.24 -6.47 -7.87
CA ALA A 34 25.53 -6.21 -8.50
C ALA A 34 25.44 -5.98 -10.02
N GLN A 35 24.40 -6.47 -10.69
CA GLN A 35 24.36 -6.51 -12.16
C GLN A 35 23.03 -6.02 -12.76
N CYS A 36 21.95 -5.96 -11.98
CA CYS A 36 20.63 -5.67 -12.52
C CYS A 36 20.24 -4.20 -12.35
N PRO A 37 19.85 -3.47 -13.43
CA PRO A 37 19.39 -2.09 -13.33
C PRO A 37 18.07 -1.93 -12.54
N CYS A 38 17.27 -2.99 -12.40
CA CYS A 38 16.08 -2.98 -11.53
C CYS A 38 16.43 -2.98 -10.03
N LEU A 39 17.67 -3.36 -9.67
CA LEU A 39 18.16 -3.51 -8.31
C LEU A 39 19.27 -2.50 -7.97
N ARG A 40 19.23 -1.31 -8.59
CA ARG A 40 20.21 -0.22 -8.38
C ARG A 40 20.34 0.28 -6.94
N ARG A 41 19.42 -0.13 -6.07
CA ARG A 41 19.40 0.23 -4.64
C ARG A 41 19.60 -1.00 -3.75
N GLY A 42 20.12 -2.10 -4.26
CA GLY A 42 20.22 -3.34 -3.50
C GLY A 42 19.04 -4.29 -3.76
N ASP A 43 19.16 -5.51 -3.23
CA ASP A 43 18.14 -6.53 -3.40
C ASP A 43 16.87 -6.14 -2.65
N ASN A 44 15.72 -6.25 -3.30
CA ASN A 44 14.44 -5.95 -2.65
C ASN A 44 14.00 -7.05 -1.68
N TYR A 45 14.28 -8.31 -2.02
CA TYR A 45 13.66 -9.46 -1.37
C TYR A 45 14.69 -10.50 -0.94
N SER A 46 14.35 -11.22 0.13
CA SER A 46 14.99 -12.47 0.52
C SER A 46 13.90 -13.53 0.62
N GLY A 47 13.84 -14.42 -0.38
CA GLY A 47 12.75 -15.38 -0.51
C GLY A 47 11.40 -14.69 -0.79
N LEU A 48 10.44 -14.81 0.13
CA LEU A 48 9.12 -14.17 0.05
C LEU A 48 9.00 -12.92 0.93
N CYS A 49 10.12 -12.48 1.52
CA CYS A 49 10.15 -11.35 2.44
C CYS A 49 10.83 -10.13 1.81
N LEU A 50 10.30 -8.94 2.09
CA LEU A 50 10.97 -7.68 1.85
C LEU A 50 12.21 -7.56 2.76
N ARG A 51 13.34 -7.19 2.19
CA ARG A 51 14.55 -6.92 2.97
C ARG A 51 14.37 -5.61 3.73
N PRO A 52 14.76 -5.54 5.02
CA PRO A 52 14.79 -4.28 5.75
C PRO A 52 15.63 -3.24 5.01
N ALA A 53 15.22 -1.97 5.07
CA ALA A 53 16.08 -0.88 4.63
C ALA A 53 17.34 -0.86 5.53
N GLU A 54 18.51 -0.72 4.92
CA GLU A 54 19.75 -0.58 5.69
C GLU A 54 19.72 0.75 6.47
N GLN A 55 20.18 0.73 7.73
CA GLN A 55 20.03 1.82 8.70
C GLN A 55 20.70 3.15 8.30
N GLN A 56 21.42 3.20 7.18
CA GLN A 56 22.15 4.38 6.70
C GLN A 56 21.28 5.39 5.96
N GLU A 57 20.07 5.04 5.52
CA GLU A 57 19.14 5.95 4.83
C GLU A 57 18.15 6.61 5.82
N GLN A 58 18.66 7.39 6.78
CA GLN A 58 17.84 7.98 7.85
C GLN A 58 16.81 9.02 7.36
N HIS A 59 16.89 9.46 6.10
CA HIS A 59 16.06 10.56 5.56
C HIS A 59 15.24 10.19 4.32
N PHE A 60 15.51 9.06 3.66
CA PHE A 60 14.82 8.69 2.42
C PHE A 60 14.43 7.22 2.45
N SER A 61 13.23 6.92 1.95
CA SER A 61 12.80 5.54 1.75
C SER A 61 13.28 5.05 0.39
N ARG A 62 13.87 3.86 0.38
CA ARG A 62 14.33 3.18 -0.83
C ARG A 62 13.16 2.77 -1.73
N PRO A 63 13.05 3.28 -2.97
CA PRO A 63 11.97 2.87 -3.86
C PRO A 63 12.17 1.42 -4.32
N VAL A 64 11.08 0.66 -4.40
CA VAL A 64 11.10 -0.75 -4.79
C VAL A 64 10.68 -0.89 -6.25
N PHE A 65 11.59 -1.43 -7.06
CA PHE A 65 11.35 -1.77 -8.46
C PHE A 65 11.52 -3.27 -8.70
N GLU A 66 10.47 -3.94 -9.15
CA GLU A 66 10.56 -5.32 -9.60
C GLU A 66 11.09 -5.41 -11.04
N CYS A 67 11.60 -6.59 -11.39
CA CYS A 67 11.77 -6.94 -12.80
C CYS A 67 10.39 -7.06 -13.44
N ASN A 68 10.24 -6.55 -14.66
CA ASN A 68 8.93 -6.32 -15.26
C ASN A 68 8.71 -7.16 -16.52
N SER A 69 7.65 -6.91 -17.28
CA SER A 69 7.30 -7.65 -18.49
C SER A 69 8.37 -7.55 -19.59
N LEU A 70 9.15 -6.47 -19.63
CA LEU A 70 10.24 -6.25 -20.59
C LEU A 70 11.60 -6.79 -20.13
N CYS A 71 11.72 -7.24 -18.88
CA CYS A 71 12.94 -7.87 -18.38
C CYS A 71 13.19 -9.25 -19.01
N GLN A 72 14.42 -9.48 -19.47
CA GLN A 72 14.86 -10.78 -20.04
C GLN A 72 15.19 -11.85 -18.98
N CYS A 73 15.14 -11.50 -17.69
CA CYS A 73 15.42 -12.44 -16.62
C CYS A 73 14.28 -13.44 -16.44
N GLY A 74 14.61 -14.63 -15.94
CA GLY A 74 13.63 -15.72 -15.83
C GLY A 74 12.38 -15.35 -15.00
N PRO A 75 11.25 -16.06 -15.22
CA PRO A 75 10.00 -15.82 -14.47
C PRO A 75 10.14 -16.14 -12.97
N ARG A 76 11.16 -16.95 -12.61
CA ARG A 76 11.53 -17.28 -11.23
C ARG A 76 12.51 -16.29 -10.59
N CYS A 77 12.82 -15.18 -11.24
CA CYS A 77 13.67 -14.14 -10.68
C CYS A 77 13.18 -13.73 -9.28
N GLN A 78 14.09 -13.61 -8.32
CA GLN A 78 13.74 -13.21 -6.95
C GLN A 78 13.16 -11.81 -6.91
N ASN A 79 13.55 -10.93 -7.84
CA ASN A 79 12.99 -9.59 -7.98
C ASN A 79 11.63 -9.56 -8.71
N ARG A 80 10.82 -10.62 -8.57
CA ARG A 80 9.44 -10.72 -9.06
C ARG A 80 8.60 -11.34 -7.94
N LEU A 81 8.10 -10.56 -6.99
CA LEU A 81 7.38 -11.06 -5.81
C LEU A 81 5.93 -10.61 -5.83
N VAL A 82 5.69 -9.30 -5.79
CA VAL A 82 4.36 -8.69 -5.73
C VAL A 82 3.55 -9.02 -6.97
N GLN A 83 4.17 -8.94 -8.16
CA GLN A 83 3.52 -9.27 -9.43
C GLN A 83 3.05 -10.74 -9.53
N ARG A 84 3.45 -11.61 -8.61
CA ARG A 84 2.98 -13.01 -8.55
C ARG A 84 1.65 -13.16 -7.81
N GLY A 85 1.10 -12.06 -7.28
CA GLY A 85 -0.19 -11.99 -6.62
C GLY A 85 -0.26 -12.72 -5.27
N LEU A 86 -1.48 -12.77 -4.73
CA LEU A 86 -1.78 -13.39 -3.44
C LEU A 86 -1.48 -14.90 -3.46
N ARG A 87 -0.61 -15.35 -2.54
CA ARG A 87 -0.25 -16.77 -2.34
C ARG A 87 -0.59 -17.33 -0.95
N LEU A 88 -1.03 -16.45 -0.04
CA LEU A 88 -1.39 -16.83 1.31
C LEU A 88 -2.84 -17.29 1.40
N ARG A 89 -3.12 -18.20 2.33
CA ARG A 89 -4.50 -18.57 2.67
C ARG A 89 -5.06 -17.53 3.63
N LEU A 90 -5.85 -16.59 3.08
CA LEU A 90 -6.53 -15.56 3.84
C LEU A 90 -8.02 -15.89 3.98
N GLN A 91 -8.63 -15.42 5.07
CA GLN A 91 -10.06 -15.52 5.29
C GLN A 91 -10.64 -14.14 5.57
N VAL A 92 -11.66 -13.77 4.79
CA VAL A 92 -12.55 -12.66 5.12
C VAL A 92 -13.51 -13.14 6.20
N PHE A 93 -13.58 -12.44 7.33
CA PHE A 93 -14.39 -12.82 8.49
C PHE A 93 -15.16 -11.62 9.04
N ARG A 94 -16.25 -11.90 9.77
CA ARG A 94 -17.00 -10.85 10.47
C ARG A 94 -16.32 -10.56 11.81
N SER A 95 -15.75 -9.36 11.94
CA SER A 95 -15.21 -8.87 13.20
C SER A 95 -16.33 -8.42 14.15
N ALA A 96 -16.03 -8.35 15.45
CA ALA A 96 -17.01 -7.97 16.46
C ALA A 96 -17.52 -6.51 16.32
N ARG A 97 -16.63 -5.56 15.97
CA ARG A 97 -16.94 -4.11 16.02
C ARG A 97 -16.49 -3.29 14.81
N LYS A 98 -15.73 -3.88 13.87
CA LYS A 98 -15.13 -3.19 12.72
C LYS A 98 -15.78 -3.57 11.38
N GLY A 99 -16.85 -4.37 11.44
CA GLY A 99 -17.48 -4.92 10.25
C GLY A 99 -16.75 -6.16 9.73
N TRP A 100 -16.47 -6.23 8.44
CA TRP A 100 -15.66 -7.31 7.86
C TRP A 100 -14.16 -7.04 8.10
N GLY A 101 -13.38 -8.10 8.25
CA GLY A 101 -11.93 -8.07 8.43
C GLY A 101 -11.26 -9.19 7.63
N VAL A 102 -9.93 -9.17 7.58
CA VAL A 102 -9.14 -10.26 7.00
C VAL A 102 -8.28 -10.87 8.10
N ARG A 103 -8.17 -12.19 8.14
CA ARG A 103 -7.18 -12.90 8.96
C ARG A 103 -6.42 -13.91 8.14
N THR A 104 -5.20 -14.24 8.55
CA THR A 104 -4.42 -15.30 7.90
C THR A 104 -4.80 -16.68 8.46
N LEU A 105 -4.74 -17.73 7.64
CA LEU A 105 -4.94 -19.13 8.04
C LEU A 105 -3.61 -19.89 8.18
N GLN A 106 -2.48 -19.18 8.10
CA GLN A 106 -1.13 -19.72 8.22
C GLN A 106 -0.19 -18.66 8.82
N PRO A 107 0.91 -19.06 9.47
CA PRO A 107 1.90 -18.10 9.95
C PRO A 107 2.51 -17.31 8.78
N ILE A 108 2.83 -16.03 9.02
CA ILE A 108 3.51 -15.16 8.06
C ILE A 108 4.75 -14.59 8.76
N PRO A 109 5.97 -14.82 8.24
CA PRO A 109 7.17 -14.25 8.85
C PRO A 109 7.23 -12.74 8.63
N GLU A 110 7.96 -12.02 9.49
CA GLU A 110 8.26 -10.60 9.28
C GLU A 110 8.84 -10.36 7.86
N GLY A 111 8.40 -9.27 7.25
CA GLY A 111 8.72 -8.89 5.89
C GLY A 111 7.95 -9.67 4.83
N GLY A 112 7.22 -10.73 5.17
CA GLY A 112 6.47 -11.55 4.20
C GLY A 112 5.44 -10.75 3.41
N PHE A 113 5.42 -10.91 2.08
CA PHE A 113 4.39 -10.30 1.23
C PHE A 113 3.01 -10.92 1.53
N VAL A 114 2.00 -10.07 1.75
CA VAL A 114 0.65 -10.50 2.13
C VAL A 114 -0.32 -10.35 0.98
N CYS A 115 -0.63 -9.12 0.58
CA CYS A 115 -1.52 -8.80 -0.53
C CYS A 115 -1.28 -7.37 -1.01
N GLU A 116 -1.88 -7.01 -2.15
CA GLU A 116 -1.96 -5.62 -2.59
C GLU A 116 -3.19 -4.92 -1.98
N TYR A 117 -3.17 -3.60 -1.90
CA TYR A 117 -4.36 -2.77 -1.80
C TYR A 117 -4.70 -2.29 -3.22
N ALA A 118 -5.57 -3.05 -3.90
CA ALA A 118 -5.85 -2.84 -5.31
C ALA A 118 -7.31 -2.47 -5.55
N GLY A 119 -7.51 -1.52 -6.46
CA GLY A 119 -8.82 -1.00 -6.84
C GLY A 119 -8.78 -0.13 -8.08
N GLU A 120 -9.77 0.75 -8.25
CA GLU A 120 -9.74 1.78 -9.30
C GLU A 120 -8.65 2.81 -8.99
N VAL A 121 -7.77 3.08 -9.94
CA VAL A 121 -6.78 4.16 -9.85
C VAL A 121 -7.41 5.44 -10.37
N LEU A 122 -7.51 6.45 -9.51
CA LEU A 122 -8.24 7.68 -9.78
C LEU A 122 -7.28 8.86 -9.96
N GLY A 123 -7.68 9.83 -10.77
CA GLY A 123 -7.19 11.19 -10.72
C GLY A 123 -7.66 11.93 -9.48
N PHE A 124 -7.01 13.06 -9.17
CA PHE A 124 -7.31 13.85 -7.97
C PHE A 124 -8.76 14.35 -7.94
N ALA A 125 -9.27 14.86 -9.07
CA ALA A 125 -10.62 15.40 -9.16
C ALA A 125 -11.70 14.35 -8.87
N GLU A 126 -11.53 13.13 -9.40
CA GLU A 126 -12.47 12.04 -9.15
C GLU A 126 -12.34 11.50 -7.72
N ALA A 127 -11.12 11.37 -7.19
CA ALA A 127 -10.90 10.99 -5.80
C ALA A 127 -11.57 11.99 -4.82
N GLN A 128 -11.40 13.29 -5.06
CA GLN A 128 -12.05 14.35 -4.29
C GLN A 128 -13.59 14.28 -4.41
N ARG A 129 -14.12 14.14 -5.63
CA ARG A 129 -15.56 14.04 -5.87
C ARG A 129 -16.17 12.84 -5.13
N ARG A 130 -15.49 11.68 -5.15
CA ARG A 130 -15.94 10.48 -4.41
C ARG A 130 -15.85 10.67 -2.90
N ALA A 131 -14.78 11.27 -2.40
CA ALA A 131 -14.60 11.56 -0.97
C ALA A 131 -15.69 12.49 -0.44
N GLN A 132 -16.02 13.56 -1.17
CA GLN A 132 -17.07 14.52 -0.79
C GLN A 132 -18.48 13.93 -0.84
N ALA A 133 -18.69 12.88 -1.65
CA ALA A 133 -19.97 12.19 -1.73
C ALA A 133 -20.18 11.14 -0.61
N GLN A 134 -19.15 10.83 0.20
CA GLN A 134 -19.27 9.87 1.30
C GLN A 134 -20.12 10.41 2.45
N THR A 135 -21.01 9.57 2.96
CA THR A 135 -21.76 9.85 4.20
C THR A 135 -21.05 9.27 5.42
N ALA A 136 -21.47 9.67 6.62
CA ALA A 136 -20.91 9.14 7.88
C ALA A 136 -21.05 7.61 8.03
N GLN A 137 -22.01 7.00 7.34
CA GLN A 137 -22.26 5.55 7.39
C GLN A 137 -21.43 4.78 6.36
N ASP A 138 -20.96 5.44 5.30
CA ASP A 138 -20.26 4.77 4.21
C ASP A 138 -18.84 4.38 4.62
N PRO A 139 -18.37 3.16 4.34
CA PRO A 139 -16.96 2.84 4.55
C PRO A 139 -16.07 3.73 3.68
N ASN A 140 -14.97 4.23 4.25
CA ASN A 140 -13.98 4.99 3.50
C ASN A 140 -12.85 4.06 3.05
N TYR A 141 -12.70 3.90 1.74
CA TYR A 141 -11.70 3.02 1.13
C TYR A 141 -10.67 3.76 0.28
N ILE A 142 -10.82 5.07 0.04
CA ILE A 142 -9.88 5.79 -0.82
C ILE A 142 -8.56 5.93 -0.06
N ILE A 143 -7.47 5.44 -0.64
CA ILE A 143 -6.11 5.69 -0.16
C ILE A 143 -5.45 6.70 -1.08
N ALA A 144 -4.84 7.72 -0.49
CA ALA A 144 -3.92 8.65 -1.15
C ALA A 144 -2.48 8.32 -0.74
N VAL A 145 -1.64 7.93 -1.70
CA VAL A 145 -0.21 7.71 -1.49
C VAL A 145 0.56 8.88 -2.07
N ARG A 146 1.41 9.51 -1.26
CA ARG A 146 2.25 10.64 -1.63
C ARG A 146 3.73 10.29 -1.53
N GLU A 147 4.39 10.17 -2.68
CA GLU A 147 5.83 9.91 -2.75
C GLU A 147 6.57 11.21 -3.06
N HIS A 148 7.40 11.65 -2.12
CA HIS A 148 8.24 12.84 -2.29
C HIS A 148 9.55 12.43 -2.97
N LEU A 149 9.76 12.93 -4.19
CA LEU A 149 10.95 12.66 -4.97
C LEU A 149 12.08 13.61 -4.58
N HIS A 150 13.32 13.21 -4.87
CA HIS A 150 14.51 13.98 -4.50
C HIS A 150 14.60 15.35 -5.20
N ASP A 151 13.88 15.53 -6.31
CA ASP A 151 13.83 16.78 -7.09
C ASP A 151 12.73 17.74 -6.60
N GLY A 152 12.08 17.41 -5.47
CA GLY A 152 11.01 18.21 -4.86
C GLY A 152 9.63 17.95 -5.47
N ARG A 153 9.51 17.11 -6.49
CA ARG A 153 8.20 16.71 -7.02
C ARG A 153 7.51 15.76 -6.06
N VAL A 154 6.19 15.83 -6.01
CA VAL A 154 5.35 14.89 -5.28
C VAL A 154 4.58 14.09 -6.32
N MET A 155 4.70 12.77 -6.23
CA MET A 155 3.84 11.86 -6.96
C MET A 155 2.67 11.47 -6.06
N GLU A 156 1.46 11.64 -6.56
CA GLU A 156 0.24 11.24 -5.86
C GLU A 156 -0.41 10.07 -6.59
N THR A 157 -0.90 9.08 -5.84
CA THR A 157 -1.66 7.96 -6.39
C THR A 157 -2.88 7.72 -5.51
N PHE A 158 -4.06 7.76 -6.12
CA PHE A 158 -5.33 7.50 -5.45
C PHE A 158 -5.86 6.14 -5.86
N VAL A 159 -6.13 5.27 -4.89
CA VAL A 159 -6.70 3.93 -5.14
C VAL A 159 -8.00 3.80 -4.37
N ASP A 160 -9.08 3.48 -5.08
CA ASP A 160 -10.41 3.28 -4.53
C ASP A 160 -10.95 1.88 -4.87
N PRO A 161 -10.94 0.94 -3.90
CA PRO A 161 -11.47 -0.40 -4.09
C PRO A 161 -12.97 -0.53 -3.81
N THR A 162 -13.71 0.58 -3.67
CA THR A 162 -15.14 0.57 -3.31
C THR A 162 -15.98 -0.24 -4.28
N ARG A 163 -15.82 -0.01 -5.60
CA ARG A 163 -16.62 -0.68 -6.64
C ARG A 163 -15.89 -1.87 -7.24
N ILE A 164 -14.61 -1.70 -7.57
CA ILE A 164 -13.73 -2.74 -8.10
C ILE A 164 -12.51 -2.81 -7.20
N GLY A 165 -12.24 -3.96 -6.59
CA GLY A 165 -11.05 -4.10 -5.76
C GLY A 165 -10.80 -5.50 -5.23
N ASN A 166 -9.67 -5.69 -4.58
CA ASN A 166 -9.20 -7.00 -4.12
C ASN A 166 -9.53 -7.26 -2.63
N VAL A 167 -8.90 -8.27 -2.04
CA VAL A 167 -9.06 -8.62 -0.61
C VAL A 167 -8.58 -7.49 0.34
N GLY A 168 -7.65 -6.64 -0.11
CA GLY A 168 -7.08 -5.55 0.67
C GLY A 168 -8.10 -4.55 1.18
N ARG A 169 -9.23 -4.38 0.48
CA ARG A 169 -10.34 -3.50 0.92
C ARG A 169 -10.98 -3.90 2.25
N PHE A 170 -10.77 -5.14 2.70
CA PHE A 170 -11.31 -5.64 3.97
C PHE A 170 -10.32 -5.55 5.12
N LEU A 171 -9.08 -5.09 4.88
CA LEU A 171 -8.10 -4.89 5.94
C LEU A 171 -8.54 -3.74 6.82
N ASN A 172 -8.65 -3.98 8.12
CA ASN A 172 -9.05 -2.97 9.09
C ASN A 172 -7.87 -2.12 9.56
N HIS A 173 -8.19 -0.98 10.16
CA HIS A 173 -7.21 -0.17 10.85
C HIS A 173 -6.76 -0.79 12.18
N SER A 174 -5.48 -0.63 12.51
CA SER A 174 -4.96 -0.70 13.88
C SER A 174 -3.98 0.44 14.15
N CYS A 175 -3.97 0.97 15.38
CA CYS A 175 -2.94 1.90 15.84
C CYS A 175 -1.61 1.20 16.13
N GLU A 176 -1.64 -0.11 16.36
CA GLU A 176 -0.48 -1.01 16.38
C GLU A 176 -0.72 -2.09 15.32
N PRO A 177 -0.50 -1.77 14.03
CA PRO A 177 -0.75 -2.70 12.94
C PRO A 177 0.34 -3.77 12.83
N ASN A 178 -0.02 -4.89 12.22
CA ASN A 178 0.90 -5.96 11.86
C ASN A 178 1.28 -5.95 10.37
N LEU A 179 0.75 -5.03 9.58
CA LEU A 179 1.14 -4.78 8.20
C LEU A 179 1.67 -3.35 7.99
N PHE A 180 2.56 -3.19 7.02
CA PHE A 180 2.96 -1.89 6.48
C PHE A 180 2.88 -1.91 4.95
N MET A 181 2.60 -0.76 4.36
CA MET A 181 2.41 -0.60 2.92
C MET A 181 3.68 -0.06 2.26
N VAL A 182 4.03 -0.62 1.11
CA VAL A 182 5.17 -0.21 0.29
C VAL A 182 4.70 -0.02 -1.16
N PRO A 183 4.91 1.16 -1.75
CA PRO A 183 4.72 1.36 -3.18
C PRO A 183 5.76 0.54 -3.97
N VAL A 184 5.29 -0.39 -4.81
CA VAL A 184 6.13 -1.28 -5.63
C VAL A 184 5.85 -1.04 -7.10
N ARG A 185 6.88 -0.67 -7.86
CA ARG A 185 6.78 -0.44 -9.30
C ARG A 185 7.20 -1.69 -10.07
N VAL A 186 6.40 -2.06 -11.06
CA VAL A 186 6.65 -3.22 -11.94
C VAL A 186 6.75 -2.73 -13.39
N ASP A 187 5.62 -2.64 -14.08
CA ASP A 187 5.55 -2.16 -15.47
C ASP A 187 5.29 -0.65 -15.52
N SER A 188 4.31 -0.17 -14.74
CA SER A 188 3.82 1.21 -14.76
C SER A 188 4.45 2.11 -13.71
N MET A 189 4.48 3.42 -13.98
CA MET A 189 4.75 4.45 -12.98
C MET A 189 3.75 4.45 -11.81
N VAL A 190 2.51 3.99 -12.06
CA VAL A 190 1.50 3.76 -11.01
C VAL A 190 1.96 2.59 -10.14
N PRO A 191 2.26 2.81 -8.85
CA PRO A 191 2.76 1.77 -7.99
C PRO A 191 1.65 0.77 -7.60
N ARG A 192 2.03 -0.50 -7.46
CA ARG A 192 1.26 -1.50 -6.72
C ARG A 192 1.42 -1.24 -5.23
N LEU A 193 0.32 -1.05 -4.51
CA LEU A 193 0.33 -0.78 -3.08
C LEU A 193 0.44 -2.10 -2.30
N ALA A 194 1.66 -2.60 -2.13
CA ALA A 194 1.91 -3.91 -1.54
C ALA A 194 1.98 -3.84 -0.02
N LEU A 195 1.28 -4.75 0.67
CA LEU A 195 1.33 -4.89 2.12
C LEU A 195 2.26 -6.04 2.51
N PHE A 196 3.17 -5.75 3.43
CA PHE A 196 4.14 -6.69 4.00
C PHE A 196 3.94 -6.81 5.51
N ALA A 197 4.27 -7.97 6.05
CA ALA A 197 4.19 -8.22 7.49
C ALA A 197 5.23 -7.39 8.25
N ALA A 198 4.78 -6.58 9.21
CA ALA A 198 5.64 -5.76 10.07
C ALA A 198 6.28 -6.54 11.22
N THR A 199 5.78 -7.73 11.48
CA THR A 199 6.21 -8.65 12.54
C THR A 199 5.86 -10.06 12.07
N ASP A 200 6.31 -11.09 12.78
CA ASP A 200 5.73 -12.42 12.63
C ASP A 200 4.24 -12.37 13.01
N ILE A 201 3.39 -12.94 12.15
CA ILE A 201 1.93 -12.98 12.31
C ILE A 201 1.48 -14.43 12.48
N SER A 202 0.68 -14.70 13.50
CA SER A 202 0.21 -16.05 13.79
C SER A 202 -0.99 -16.46 12.94
N ALA A 203 -1.18 -17.76 12.72
CA ALA A 203 -2.41 -18.26 12.10
C ALA A 203 -3.64 -17.89 12.94
N GLY A 204 -4.68 -17.37 12.29
CA GLY A 204 -5.90 -16.88 12.92
C GLY A 204 -5.88 -15.40 13.31
N GLU A 205 -4.73 -14.74 13.25
CA GLU A 205 -4.57 -13.33 13.59
C GLU A 205 -5.18 -12.40 12.53
N GLU A 206 -5.89 -11.37 12.97
CA GLU A 206 -6.44 -10.34 12.09
C GLU A 206 -5.31 -9.49 11.49
N LEU A 207 -5.39 -9.26 10.18
CA LEU A 207 -4.46 -8.44 9.43
C LEU A 207 -4.95 -6.99 9.42
N SER A 208 -4.06 -6.07 9.76
CA SER A 208 -4.38 -4.65 9.88
C SER A 208 -3.21 -3.75 9.49
N TYR A 209 -3.52 -2.56 8.98
CA TYR A 209 -2.53 -1.52 8.65
C TYR A 209 -2.94 -0.17 9.24
N ASP A 210 -2.00 0.76 9.31
CA ASP A 210 -2.28 2.13 9.75
C ASP A 210 -2.86 2.95 8.60
N TYR A 211 -4.12 3.37 8.73
CA TYR A 211 -4.81 4.16 7.70
C TYR A 211 -4.21 5.57 7.54
N SER A 212 -3.47 6.06 8.53
CA SER A 212 -2.75 7.33 8.40
C SER A 212 -1.45 7.20 7.59
N GLY A 213 -0.99 5.97 7.35
CA GLY A 213 0.29 5.70 6.69
C GLY A 213 1.49 6.21 7.47
N ARG A 214 1.41 6.41 8.80
CA ARG A 214 2.56 6.89 9.60
C ARG A 214 3.39 5.73 10.14
N PHE A 215 2.78 4.58 10.37
CA PHE A 215 3.49 3.38 10.84
C PHE A 215 4.60 2.94 9.87
N ARG A 216 5.83 2.83 10.40
CA ARG A 216 7.07 2.48 9.66
C ARG A 216 7.43 3.42 8.49
N ASN A 217 6.79 4.60 8.38
CA ASN A 217 7.20 5.64 7.45
C ASN A 217 8.01 6.72 8.18
N LEU A 218 9.16 7.10 7.60
CA LEU A 218 10.01 8.16 8.14
C LEU A 218 9.28 9.51 8.00
N PRO A 219 9.20 10.34 9.06
CA PRO A 219 8.63 11.67 8.96
C PRO A 219 9.58 12.58 8.18
N GLY A 220 9.37 12.69 6.87
CA GLY A 220 9.82 13.86 6.12
C GLY A 220 9.02 15.05 6.62
N THR A 221 9.65 15.85 7.50
CA THR A 221 9.11 17.05 8.16
C THR A 221 7.68 16.89 8.67
N SER A 222 7.55 16.76 10.00
CA SER A 222 6.31 17.04 10.70
C SER A 222 5.79 18.43 10.31
N ARG A 223 4.94 18.49 9.28
CA ARG A 223 3.78 19.37 9.36
C ARG A 223 2.99 18.81 10.51
N GLU A 224 3.25 19.36 11.70
CA GLU A 224 2.23 19.44 12.71
C GLU A 224 0.96 19.82 11.98
N HIS A 225 0.05 18.87 11.82
CA HIS A 225 -1.33 19.24 11.64
C HIS A 225 -1.66 20.00 12.92
N LYS A 226 -1.49 21.33 12.88
CA LYS A 226 -2.18 22.21 13.81
C LYS A 226 -3.60 21.68 13.83
N PRO A 227 -4.17 21.35 14.99
CA PRO A 227 -5.58 21.04 15.04
C PRO A 227 -6.28 22.31 14.58
N LEU A 228 -6.63 22.36 13.30
CA LEU A 228 -7.67 23.27 12.85
C LEU A 228 -8.87 22.86 13.68
N GLN A 229 -9.33 23.81 14.46
CA GLN A 229 -10.50 23.69 15.30
C GLN A 229 -11.69 23.47 14.35
N GLU A 230 -11.96 22.22 14.00
CA GLU A 230 -13.02 21.84 13.07
C GLU A 230 -14.21 21.30 13.87
N GLU A 231 -15.08 22.21 14.28
CA GLU A 231 -16.23 21.93 15.18
C GLU A 231 -17.34 21.06 14.58
N ASN A 232 -17.20 20.44 13.39
CA ASN A 232 -18.32 19.72 12.76
C ASN A 232 -17.99 18.45 11.94
N VAL A 233 -16.78 17.89 11.99
CA VAL A 233 -16.49 16.63 11.29
C VAL A 233 -16.69 15.43 12.23
N LEU A 234 -17.73 14.62 11.97
CA LEU A 234 -18.00 13.37 12.69
C LEU A 234 -16.87 12.36 12.45
N ARG A 235 -15.89 12.31 13.36
CA ARG A 235 -14.80 11.33 13.31
C ARG A 235 -15.29 9.94 13.70
N LYS A 236 -14.95 8.94 12.89
CA LYS A 236 -15.30 7.54 13.19
C LYS A 236 -14.47 7.02 14.36
N PRO A 237 -15.08 6.40 15.38
CA PRO A 237 -14.35 5.82 16.50
C PRO A 237 -13.46 4.66 16.04
N CYS A 238 -12.28 4.53 16.65
CA CYS A 238 -11.36 3.42 16.43
C CYS A 238 -11.66 2.29 17.43
N TYR A 239 -11.82 1.08 16.91
CA TYR A 239 -12.05 -0.13 17.71
C TYR A 239 -10.94 -1.16 17.54
N CYS A 240 -9.70 -0.72 17.33
CA CYS A 240 -8.57 -1.62 17.10
C CYS A 240 -8.18 -2.46 18.33
N GLY A 241 -8.50 -2.00 19.55
CA GLY A 241 -8.20 -2.71 20.79
C GLY A 241 -6.75 -2.56 21.28
N SER A 242 -5.92 -1.80 20.57
CA SER A 242 -4.55 -1.47 20.98
C SER A 242 -4.54 -0.62 22.28
N ARG A 243 -3.50 -0.81 23.10
CA ARG A 243 -3.27 -0.01 24.32
C ARG A 243 -2.92 1.44 24.01
N THR A 244 -2.36 1.71 22.83
CA THR A 244 -1.95 3.05 22.36
C THR A 244 -2.95 3.63 21.36
N CYS A 245 -4.20 3.14 21.36
CA CYS A 245 -5.24 3.56 20.43
C CYS A 245 -5.50 5.08 20.49
N ALA A 246 -5.52 5.72 19.32
CA ALA A 246 -5.80 7.16 19.17
C ALA A 246 -7.30 7.53 19.27
N SER A 247 -8.15 6.61 19.76
CA SER A 247 -9.62 6.73 19.93
C SER A 247 -10.45 6.89 18.65
N PHE A 248 -9.91 7.47 17.58
CA PHE A 248 -10.60 7.72 16.32
C PHE A 248 -9.79 7.20 15.14
N LEU A 249 -10.47 6.79 14.07
CA LEU A 249 -9.82 6.46 12.82
C LEU A 249 -9.09 7.70 12.27
N PRO A 250 -7.93 7.53 11.63
CA PRO A 250 -7.28 8.59 10.89
C PRO A 250 -8.19 9.18 9.83
N TRP A 251 -8.15 10.49 9.69
CA TRP A 251 -8.90 11.25 8.69
C TRP A 251 -7.91 12.05 7.87
N ASP A 252 -7.94 11.90 6.56
CA ASP A 252 -7.14 12.72 5.65
C ASP A 252 -7.96 13.93 5.20
N SER A 253 -7.68 15.09 5.79
CA SER A 253 -8.36 16.35 5.43
C SER A 253 -7.91 16.90 4.07
N SER A 254 -6.83 16.39 3.48
CA SER A 254 -6.28 16.95 2.24
C SER A 254 -7.15 16.70 1.01
N LEU A 255 -7.98 15.65 1.03
CA LEU A 255 -8.99 15.41 -0.02
C LEU A 255 -10.20 16.38 0.07
N PHE A 256 -10.34 17.07 1.21
CA PHE A 256 -11.47 17.96 1.50
C PHE A 256 -11.09 19.44 1.52
N SER A 257 -9.79 19.75 1.42
CA SER A 257 -9.32 21.14 1.38
C SER A 257 -9.55 21.69 -0.03
N THR A 258 -10.38 22.73 -0.16
CA THR A 258 -10.39 23.56 -1.37
C THR A 258 -9.12 24.39 -1.42
N PRO A 259 -8.47 24.55 -2.59
CA PRO A 259 -7.30 25.42 -2.74
C PRO A 259 -7.59 26.88 -2.38
#